data_AF-A0A498SST7-F1
#
_entry.id   AF-A0A498SST7-F1
#
_cell.length_a   1.000
_cell.length_b   1.000
_cell.length_c   1.000
_cell.angle_alpha   90.00
_cell.angle_beta   90.00
_cell.angle_gamma   90.00
#
_symmetry.space_group_name_H-M   'P 1'
#
loop_
_entity.id
_entity.type
_entity.pdbx_description
1 polymer ?
#
loop_
_entity_poly.entity_id
_entity_poly.type
_entity_poly.pdbx_seq_one_letter_code
_entity_poly.pdbx_strand_id
1 'polypeptide(L)'
;NLYNTSLPDWIERPTLEEFDKKSLKEATMMFLEKHSLTCVNYEPCRDITGGIWLNHILTTLRNTADGQQTQKFIGYVSHLEATLSVMKLLRINQTFLDTTAGFLIEYRDKPDKSIRLLYHEALAIDRHIIRQAEYVEELEELSDSNHWIPFEPFYQLVKDKAIANWEEACGRKTPQCVALGDDNVISPERIITGSNNNGVIHQITSMASFAIVMQLLVTLSFIP
;
A
#
# COMPACT_ATOMS: atom_id res chain seq x y z
N ASN A 1 -25.89 5.99 7.67
CA ASN A 1 -25.46 6.34 9.04
C ASN A 1 -25.19 5.05 9.80
N LEU A 2 -23.92 4.76 10.11
CA LEU A 2 -23.49 3.47 10.68
C LEU A 2 -24.03 3.18 12.09
N TYR A 3 -24.53 4.20 12.81
CA TYR A 3 -24.94 4.05 14.22
C TYR A 3 -26.29 4.71 14.57
N ASN A 4 -27.07 5.09 13.55
CA ASN A 4 -28.33 5.82 13.71
C ASN A 4 -28.25 7.06 14.64
N THR A 5 -27.04 7.61 14.83
CA THR A 5 -26.80 8.80 15.63
C THR A 5 -26.87 10.01 14.71
N SER A 6 -27.68 11.00 15.07
CA SER A 6 -27.68 12.30 14.40
C SER A 6 -26.34 12.98 14.66
N LEU A 7 -25.84 13.74 13.69
CA LEU A 7 -24.71 14.62 13.94
C LEU A 7 -25.13 15.71 14.94
N PRO A 8 -24.17 16.37 15.63
CA PRO A 8 -24.47 17.53 16.46
C PRO A 8 -25.31 18.56 15.71
N ASP A 9 -26.21 19.25 16.42
CA ASP A 9 -27.18 20.17 15.83
C ASP A 9 -26.54 21.26 14.97
N TRP A 10 -25.34 21.74 15.33
CA TRP A 10 -24.62 22.76 14.58
C TRP A 10 -24.08 22.26 13.23
N ILE A 11 -23.94 20.94 13.04
CA ILE A 11 -23.62 20.32 11.73
C ILE A 11 -24.90 20.03 10.96
N GLU A 12 -25.94 19.55 11.64
CA GLU A 12 -27.24 19.24 11.02
C GLU A 12 -27.96 20.50 10.53
N ARG A 13 -27.79 21.63 11.23
CA ARG A 13 -28.41 22.94 10.97
C ARG A 13 -27.37 24.05 11.16
N PRO A 14 -26.41 24.20 10.23
CA PRO A 14 -25.40 25.24 10.33
C PRO A 14 -26.01 26.64 10.30
N THR A 15 -25.44 27.53 11.09
CA THR A 15 -25.84 28.96 11.17
C THR A 15 -24.89 29.87 10.40
N LEU A 16 -23.82 29.34 9.83
CA LEU A 16 -22.86 30.05 9.00
C LEU A 16 -23.45 30.24 7.59
N GLU A 17 -23.54 31.49 7.12
CA GLU A 17 -24.21 31.82 5.85
C GLU A 17 -23.63 31.11 4.62
N GLU A 18 -22.32 30.83 4.63
CA GLU A 18 -21.62 30.19 3.50
C GLU A 18 -21.75 28.65 3.47
N PHE A 19 -22.32 28.05 4.51
CA PHE A 19 -22.34 26.59 4.66
C PHE A 19 -23.76 26.05 4.90
N ASP A 20 -24.18 25.15 4.02
CA ASP A 20 -25.26 24.20 4.30
C ASP A 20 -24.72 22.92 4.96
N LYS A 21 -25.62 22.01 5.36
CA LYS A 21 -25.25 20.74 6.02
C LYS A 21 -24.23 19.93 5.20
N LYS A 22 -24.38 19.91 3.88
CA LYS A 22 -23.55 19.09 2.99
C LYS A 22 -22.15 19.69 2.90
N SER A 23 -22.06 20.97 2.56
CA SER A 23 -20.82 21.73 2.41
C SER A 23 -20.05 21.84 3.73
N LEU A 24 -20.71 22.01 4.89
CA LEU A 24 -20.02 22.00 6.19
C LEU A 24 -19.40 20.63 6.49
N LYS A 25 -20.13 19.55 6.20
CA LYS A 25 -19.62 18.18 6.36
C LYS A 25 -18.42 17.94 5.46
N GLU A 26 -18.52 18.32 4.18
CA GLU A 26 -17.42 18.21 3.22
C GLU A 26 -16.20 19.01 3.66
N ALA A 27 -16.37 20.27 4.08
CA ALA A 27 -15.29 21.11 4.58
C ALA A 27 -14.62 20.54 5.83
N THR A 28 -15.41 19.96 6.74
CA THR A 28 -14.89 19.31 7.96
C THR A 28 -14.07 18.07 7.61
N MET A 29 -14.59 17.21 6.73
CA MET A 29 -13.85 16.02 6.28
C MET A 29 -12.57 16.39 5.54
N MET A 30 -12.65 17.34 4.61
CA MET A 30 -11.48 17.88 3.92
C MET A 30 -10.44 18.44 4.89
N PHE A 31 -10.87 19.15 5.94
CA PHE A 31 -9.95 19.67 6.96
C PHE A 31 -9.22 18.54 7.70
N LEU A 32 -9.94 17.48 8.08
CA LEU A 32 -9.37 16.31 8.77
C LEU A 32 -8.31 15.60 7.90
N GLU A 33 -8.54 15.52 6.60
CA GLU A 33 -7.66 14.79 5.67
C GLU A 33 -6.63 15.70 4.99
N LYS A 34 -6.72 17.02 5.18
CA LYS A 34 -5.87 18.02 4.51
C LYS A 34 -4.39 17.73 4.66
N HIS A 35 -3.94 17.36 5.85
CA HIS A 35 -2.53 17.08 6.10
C HIS A 35 -2.05 15.88 5.28
N SER A 36 -2.75 14.75 5.40
CA SER A 36 -2.41 13.53 4.66
C SER A 36 -2.49 13.73 3.14
N LEU A 37 -3.52 14.42 2.64
CA LEU A 37 -3.63 14.75 1.22
C LEU A 37 -2.53 15.71 0.76
N THR A 38 -2.06 16.61 1.62
CA THR A 38 -0.93 17.48 1.30
C THR A 38 0.36 16.67 1.18
N CYS A 39 0.63 15.74 2.12
CA CYS A 39 1.80 14.87 2.04
C CYS A 39 1.78 14.01 0.76
N VAL A 40 0.65 13.36 0.49
CA VAL A 40 0.43 12.51 -0.69
C VAL A 40 0.69 13.26 -2.01
N ASN A 41 0.35 14.54 -2.08
CA ASN A 41 0.55 15.36 -3.29
C ASN A 41 1.91 16.07 -3.33
N TYR A 42 2.69 16.03 -2.25
CA TYR A 42 4.03 16.58 -2.19
C TYR A 42 5.08 15.47 -2.31
N GLU A 43 5.76 15.44 -3.46
CA GLU A 43 6.66 14.35 -3.85
C GLU A 43 7.62 13.87 -2.73
N PRO A 44 8.40 14.73 -2.05
CA PRO A 44 9.30 14.26 -1.00
C PRO A 44 8.60 13.52 0.14
N CYS A 45 7.40 13.97 0.53
CA CYS A 45 6.64 13.32 1.60
C CYS A 45 6.01 12.02 1.10
N ARG A 46 5.32 12.06 -0.05
CA ARG A 46 4.74 10.89 -0.73
C ARG A 46 5.76 9.77 -0.93
N ASP A 47 6.95 10.11 -1.44
CA ASP A 47 7.98 9.14 -1.79
C ASP A 47 8.52 8.47 -0.52
N ILE A 48 8.71 9.19 0.58
CA ILE A 48 9.09 8.60 1.87
C ILE A 48 7.96 7.72 2.43
N THR A 49 6.72 8.22 2.40
CA THR A 49 5.55 7.53 2.97
C THR A 49 5.23 6.23 2.22
N GLY A 50 5.33 6.23 0.89
CA GLY A 50 4.98 5.08 0.05
C GLY A 50 6.16 4.26 -0.47
N GLY A 51 7.37 4.82 -0.51
CA GLY A 51 8.50 4.25 -1.25
C GLY A 51 9.01 2.92 -0.72
N ILE A 52 8.94 2.71 0.60
CA ILE A 52 9.33 1.42 1.22
C ILE A 52 8.34 0.33 0.82
N TRP A 53 7.05 0.64 0.81
CA TRP A 53 6.02 -0.31 0.41
C TRP A 53 6.08 -0.56 -1.11
N LEU A 54 6.30 0.48 -1.92
CA LEU A 54 6.58 0.31 -3.35
C LEU A 54 7.77 -0.64 -3.57
N ASN A 55 8.88 -0.46 -2.84
CA ASN A 55 10.04 -1.35 -2.93
C ASN A 55 9.65 -2.81 -2.67
N HIS A 56 8.90 -3.06 -1.59
CA HIS A 56 8.42 -4.41 -1.28
C HIS A 56 7.52 -4.99 -2.39
N ILE A 57 6.61 -4.18 -2.96
CA ILE A 57 5.77 -4.58 -4.10
C ILE A 57 6.65 -4.97 -5.29
N LEU A 58 7.62 -4.14 -5.66
CA LEU A 58 8.49 -4.38 -6.81
C LEU A 58 9.36 -5.63 -6.61
N THR A 59 9.92 -5.83 -5.41
CA THR A 59 10.65 -7.06 -5.07
C THR A 59 9.75 -8.28 -5.16
N THR A 60 8.51 -8.19 -4.67
CA THR A 60 7.53 -9.28 -4.74
C THR A 60 7.21 -9.65 -6.19
N LEU A 61 6.92 -8.65 -7.04
CA LEU A 61 6.60 -8.87 -8.45
C LEU A 61 7.79 -9.44 -9.21
N ARG A 62 9.01 -8.95 -8.93
CA ARG A 62 10.25 -9.50 -9.52
C ARG A 62 10.46 -10.96 -9.12
N ASN A 63 10.33 -11.29 -7.84
CA ASN A 63 10.43 -12.67 -7.36
C ASN A 63 9.34 -13.57 -7.98
N THR A 64 8.15 -13.02 -8.23
CA THR A 64 7.07 -13.73 -8.92
C THR A 64 7.43 -14.00 -10.37
N ALA A 65 7.92 -12.98 -11.08
CA ALA A 65 8.41 -13.10 -12.44
C ALA A 65 9.56 -14.11 -12.56
N ASP A 66 10.43 -14.21 -11.55
CA ASP A 66 11.56 -15.15 -11.56
C ASP A 66 11.18 -16.56 -11.06
N GLY A 67 9.90 -16.80 -10.73
CA GLY A 67 9.41 -18.08 -10.23
C GLY A 67 9.86 -18.41 -8.80
N GLN A 68 10.38 -17.43 -8.08
CA GLN A 68 10.87 -17.56 -6.70
C GLN A 68 9.78 -17.30 -5.66
N GLN A 69 8.67 -16.65 -6.05
CA GLN A 69 7.56 -16.38 -5.15
C GLN A 69 6.58 -17.55 -5.04
N THR A 70 6.32 -18.02 -3.82
CA THR A 70 5.38 -19.13 -3.56
C THR A 70 3.98 -18.64 -3.19
N GLN A 71 3.89 -17.49 -2.52
CA GLN A 71 2.64 -16.85 -2.15
C GLN A 71 1.89 -16.38 -3.39
N LYS A 72 0.61 -16.77 -3.49
CA LYS A 72 -0.28 -16.37 -4.60
C LYS A 72 -1.07 -15.09 -4.29
N PHE A 73 -1.10 -14.69 -3.03
CA PHE A 73 -1.85 -13.53 -2.56
C PHE A 73 -1.10 -12.88 -1.41
N ILE A 74 -1.06 -11.54 -1.41
CA ILE A 74 -0.51 -10.73 -0.33
C ILE A 74 -1.50 -9.62 -0.04
N GLY A 75 -1.98 -9.56 1.21
CA GLY A 75 -2.89 -8.52 1.68
C GLY A 75 -2.13 -7.48 2.49
N TYR A 76 -2.43 -6.21 2.25
CA TYR A 76 -1.94 -5.09 3.04
C TYR A 76 -3.12 -4.33 3.62
N VAL A 77 -2.94 -3.82 4.83
CA VAL A 77 -3.90 -2.95 5.51
C VAL A 77 -3.14 -1.74 5.99
N SER A 78 -3.58 -0.56 5.60
CA SER A 78 -2.90 0.69 5.92
C SER A 78 -3.87 1.86 5.96
N HIS A 79 -3.35 3.03 6.29
CA HIS A 79 -4.10 4.28 6.37
C HIS A 79 -4.16 5.00 5.02
N LEU A 80 -5.11 5.94 4.89
CA LEU A 80 -5.36 6.76 3.69
C LEU A 80 -4.06 7.26 3.05
N GLU A 81 -3.20 7.90 3.85
CA GLU A 81 -1.98 8.54 3.40
C GLU A 81 -0.98 7.57 2.74
N ALA A 82 -0.77 6.42 3.37
CA ALA A 82 0.16 5.41 2.87
C ALA A 82 -0.40 4.72 1.61
N THR A 83 -1.66 4.31 1.65
CA THR A 83 -2.32 3.66 0.51
C THR A 83 -2.34 4.58 -0.70
N LEU A 84 -2.77 5.84 -0.54
CA LEU A 84 -2.85 6.79 -1.65
C LEU A 84 -1.47 7.21 -2.15
N SER A 85 -0.46 7.31 -1.27
CA SER A 85 0.92 7.53 -1.69
C SER A 85 1.41 6.41 -2.59
N VAL A 86 1.21 5.14 -2.21
CA VAL A 86 1.59 4.00 -3.03
C VAL A 86 0.82 3.97 -4.35
N MET A 87 -0.49 4.24 -4.34
CA MET A 87 -1.28 4.32 -5.58
C MET A 87 -0.69 5.34 -6.57
N LYS A 88 -0.34 6.54 -6.09
CA LYS A 88 0.30 7.57 -6.93
C LYS A 88 1.68 7.13 -7.41
N LEU A 89 2.48 6.48 -6.56
CA LEU A 89 3.79 5.94 -6.92
C LEU A 89 3.70 4.82 -7.97
N LEU A 90 2.61 4.04 -7.93
CA LEU A 90 2.26 3.02 -8.93
C LEU A 90 1.65 3.62 -10.20
N ARG A 91 1.57 4.96 -10.32
CA ARG A 91 1.03 5.66 -11.50
C ARG A 91 -0.48 5.46 -11.69
N ILE A 92 -1.23 5.31 -10.58
CA ILE A 92 -2.69 5.38 -10.56
C ILE A 92 -3.13 6.83 -10.35
N ASN A 93 -4.01 7.33 -11.22
CA ASN A 93 -4.61 8.65 -11.16
C ASN A 93 -5.72 8.69 -10.09
N GLN A 94 -5.32 8.69 -8.81
CA GLN A 94 -6.25 8.81 -7.69
C GLN A 94 -5.94 10.07 -6.87
N THR A 95 -6.98 10.81 -6.51
CA THR A 95 -6.88 12.05 -5.72
C THR A 95 -7.35 11.88 -4.28
N PHE A 96 -8.23 10.91 -4.03
CA PHE A 96 -8.85 10.66 -2.73
C PHE A 96 -9.23 9.18 -2.56
N LEU A 97 -9.42 8.69 -1.35
CA LEU A 97 -9.91 7.33 -1.09
C LEU A 97 -11.01 7.34 -0.04
N ASP A 98 -12.12 6.66 -0.33
CA ASP A 98 -13.13 6.38 0.68
C ASP A 98 -12.60 5.40 1.74
N THR A 99 -13.19 5.41 2.92
CA THR A 99 -12.89 4.42 3.96
C THR A 99 -13.10 3.01 3.40
N THR A 100 -12.10 2.12 3.59
CA THR A 100 -12.04 0.75 3.07
C THR A 100 -11.79 0.59 1.56
N ALA A 101 -11.65 1.69 0.81
CA ALA A 101 -11.20 1.65 -0.57
C ALA A 101 -9.68 1.40 -0.67
N GLY A 102 -9.22 0.98 -1.84
CA GLY A 102 -7.82 0.69 -2.09
C GLY A 102 -7.53 0.32 -3.53
N PHE A 103 -6.49 -0.49 -3.72
CA PHE A 103 -6.07 -0.95 -5.04
C PHE A 103 -5.68 -2.43 -5.01
N LEU A 104 -5.67 -3.03 -6.20
CA LEU A 104 -5.13 -4.37 -6.42
C LEU A 104 -4.08 -4.31 -7.52
N ILE A 105 -3.11 -5.22 -7.43
CA ILE A 105 -2.15 -5.50 -8.49
C ILE A 105 -2.36 -6.96 -8.89
N GLU A 106 -2.83 -7.16 -10.09
CA GLU A 106 -2.84 -8.48 -10.70
C GLU A 106 -1.54 -8.70 -11.47
N TYR A 107 -1.04 -9.92 -11.44
CA TYR A 107 0.12 -10.36 -12.20
C TYR A 107 -0.26 -11.60 -13.02
N ARG A 108 0.22 -11.66 -14.26
CA ARG A 108 0.10 -12.85 -15.12
C ARG A 108 1.43 -13.18 -15.76
N ASP A 109 1.70 -14.47 -15.93
CA ASP A 109 2.88 -14.96 -16.67
C ASP A 109 2.63 -15.14 -18.17
N LYS A 110 1.36 -15.32 -18.57
CA LYS A 110 0.96 -15.63 -19.96
C LYS A 110 -0.09 -14.63 -20.47
N PRO A 111 -0.06 -14.26 -21.76
CA PRO A 111 0.92 -14.67 -22.78
C PRO A 111 2.34 -14.16 -22.50
N ASP A 112 2.44 -13.01 -21.83
CA ASP A 112 3.67 -12.40 -21.37
C ASP A 112 3.56 -11.96 -19.91
N LYS A 113 4.71 -11.85 -19.24
CA LYS A 113 4.81 -11.34 -17.87
C LYS A 113 4.32 -9.89 -17.81
N SER A 114 3.18 -9.69 -17.17
CA SER A 114 2.51 -8.39 -17.16
C SER A 114 1.69 -8.21 -15.91
N ILE A 115 1.42 -6.95 -15.58
CA ILE A 115 0.60 -6.57 -14.46
C ILE A 115 -0.63 -5.79 -14.91
N ARG A 116 -1.63 -5.71 -14.02
CA ARG A 116 -2.77 -4.81 -14.18
C ARG A 116 -3.10 -4.21 -12.83
N LEU A 117 -3.35 -2.91 -12.80
CA LEU A 117 -3.73 -2.20 -11.59
C LEU A 117 -5.24 -1.98 -11.59
N LEU A 118 -5.88 -2.34 -10.49
CA LEU A 118 -7.33 -2.22 -10.30
C LEU A 118 -7.63 -1.33 -9.11
N TYR A 119 -8.76 -0.64 -9.17
CA TYR A 119 -9.27 0.15 -8.08
C TYR A 119 -10.38 -0.61 -7.34
N HIS A 120 -10.27 -0.64 -6.02
CA HIS A 120 -11.30 -1.16 -5.14
C HIS A 120 -12.11 -0.01 -4.57
N GLU A 121 -13.36 0.09 -5.01
CA GLU A 121 -14.34 1.06 -4.52
C GLU A 121 -15.18 0.44 -3.40
N ALA A 122 -15.39 1.21 -2.34
CA ALA A 122 -16.30 0.87 -1.25
C ALA A 122 -17.48 1.83 -1.27
N LEU A 123 -18.66 1.34 -1.70
CA LEU A 123 -19.89 2.16 -1.74
C LEU A 123 -20.66 2.09 -0.41
N ALA A 124 -20.51 0.99 0.34
CA ALA A 124 -21.07 0.76 1.68
C ALA A 124 -20.29 -0.39 2.37
N ILE A 125 -20.56 -0.66 3.66
CA ILE A 125 -19.87 -1.69 4.47
C ILE A 125 -19.77 -3.04 3.75
N ASP A 126 -20.82 -3.44 3.02
CA ASP A 126 -20.89 -4.75 2.36
C ASP A 126 -20.86 -4.66 0.82
N ARG A 127 -20.86 -3.45 0.25
CA ARG A 127 -20.88 -3.25 -1.21
C ARG A 127 -19.54 -2.74 -1.66
N HIS A 128 -18.83 -3.62 -2.33
CA HIS A 128 -17.53 -3.32 -2.90
C HIS A 128 -17.55 -3.64 -4.38
N ILE A 129 -16.82 -2.85 -5.14
CA ILE A 129 -16.71 -2.99 -6.59
C ILE A 129 -15.23 -2.92 -6.92
N ILE A 130 -14.74 -3.88 -7.70
CA ILE A 130 -13.42 -3.79 -8.31
C ILE A 130 -13.62 -3.32 -9.73
N ARG A 131 -12.98 -2.21 -10.07
CA ARG A 131 -12.97 -1.62 -11.41
C ARG A 131 -11.55 -1.43 -11.91
N GLN A 132 -11.38 -1.24 -13.20
CA GLN A 132 -10.11 -0.84 -13.77
C GLN A 132 -9.66 0.48 -13.13
N ALA A 133 -8.40 0.56 -12.70
CA ALA A 133 -7.86 1.82 -12.18
C ALA A 133 -7.60 2.79 -13.33
N GLU A 134 -7.81 4.09 -13.09
CA GLU A 134 -7.43 5.14 -14.02
C GLU A 134 -5.91 5.34 -13.93
N TYR A 135 -5.21 5.20 -15.06
CA TYR A 135 -3.77 5.37 -15.12
C TYR A 135 -3.42 6.83 -15.40
N VAL A 136 -2.24 7.27 -14.97
CA VAL A 136 -1.65 8.48 -15.55
C VAL A 136 -1.11 8.19 -16.95
N GLU A 137 -0.96 9.23 -17.77
CA GLU A 137 -0.61 9.14 -19.19
C GLU A 137 0.60 8.22 -19.45
N GLU A 138 1.67 8.33 -18.67
CA GLU A 138 2.89 7.55 -18.90
C GLU A 138 2.70 6.05 -18.69
N LEU A 139 1.75 5.65 -17.83
CA LEU A 139 1.43 4.24 -17.60
C LEU A 139 0.39 3.74 -18.62
N GLU A 140 -0.55 4.60 -19.02
CA GLU A 140 -1.54 4.29 -20.05
C GLU A 140 -0.87 3.96 -21.39
N GLU A 141 0.15 4.72 -21.78
CA GLU A 141 0.96 4.49 -22.98
C GLU A 141 1.66 3.12 -23.01
N LEU A 142 1.96 2.55 -21.84
CA LEU A 142 2.58 1.22 -21.72
C LEU A 142 1.55 0.08 -21.72
N SER A 143 0.27 0.39 -21.57
CA SER A 143 -0.77 -0.61 -21.39
C SER A 143 -1.39 -1.07 -22.71
N ASP A 144 -1.85 -2.32 -22.75
CA ASP A 144 -2.63 -2.84 -23.87
C ASP A 144 -4.11 -2.41 -23.78
N SER A 145 -4.92 -2.74 -24.79
CA SER A 145 -6.36 -2.43 -24.81
C SER A 145 -7.16 -3.03 -23.65
N ASN A 146 -6.59 -3.99 -22.93
CA ASN A 146 -7.17 -4.64 -21.75
C ASN A 146 -6.50 -4.17 -20.44
N HIS A 147 -5.71 -3.09 -20.50
CA HIS A 147 -4.99 -2.43 -19.41
C HIS A 147 -3.89 -3.28 -18.78
N TRP A 148 -3.39 -4.30 -19.49
CA TRP A 148 -2.21 -5.04 -19.05
C TRP A 148 -0.94 -4.31 -19.45
N ILE A 149 -0.04 -4.15 -18.50
CA ILE A 149 1.23 -3.47 -18.67
C ILE A 149 2.35 -4.51 -18.61
N PRO A 150 3.23 -4.62 -19.63
CA PRO A 150 4.38 -5.49 -19.56
C PRO A 150 5.24 -5.18 -18.32
N PHE A 151 5.65 -6.22 -17.60
CA PHE A 151 6.25 -6.05 -16.27
C PHE A 151 7.55 -5.24 -16.29
N GLU A 152 8.43 -5.46 -17.28
CA GLU A 152 9.72 -4.78 -17.32
C GLU A 152 9.58 -3.26 -17.59
N PRO A 153 8.83 -2.80 -18.61
CA PRO A 153 8.50 -1.38 -18.77
C PRO A 153 7.89 -0.75 -17.53
N PHE A 154 6.92 -1.43 -16.89
CA PHE A 154 6.34 -0.96 -15.64
C PHE A 154 7.40 -0.78 -14.54
N TYR A 155 8.23 -1.80 -14.32
CA TYR A 155 9.28 -1.76 -13.32
C TYR A 155 10.23 -0.59 -13.56
N GLN A 156 10.67 -0.38 -14.80
CA GLN A 156 11.55 0.74 -15.14
C GLN A 156 10.90 2.11 -14.89
N LEU A 157 9.58 2.24 -15.09
CA LEU A 157 8.85 3.49 -14.87
C LEU A 157 8.78 3.92 -13.39
N VAL A 158 8.73 2.96 -12.46
CA VAL A 158 8.46 3.25 -11.03
C VAL A 158 9.61 2.93 -10.09
N LYS A 159 10.62 2.15 -10.51
CA LYS A 159 11.72 1.69 -9.64
C LYS A 159 12.48 2.82 -8.93
N ASP A 160 12.62 3.99 -9.56
CA ASP A 160 13.41 5.10 -9.01
C ASP A 160 12.71 5.77 -7.82
N LYS A 161 11.43 5.45 -7.60
CA LYS A 161 10.64 5.89 -6.45
C LYS A 161 10.65 4.87 -5.30
N ALA A 162 11.22 3.69 -5.51
CA ALA A 162 11.33 2.67 -4.49
C ALA A 162 12.45 3.01 -3.49
N ILE A 163 12.15 2.90 -2.20
CA ILE A 163 13.12 3.15 -1.12
C ILE A 163 13.50 1.82 -0.48
N ALA A 164 14.74 1.39 -0.69
CA ALA A 164 15.27 0.18 -0.06
C ALA A 164 15.80 0.45 1.35
N ASN A 165 16.41 1.63 1.57
CA ASN A 165 16.97 2.05 2.84
C ASN A 165 16.31 3.35 3.33
N TRP A 166 15.37 3.21 4.26
CA TRP A 166 14.64 4.35 4.79
C TRP A 166 15.51 5.26 5.65
N GLU A 167 16.53 4.72 6.33
CA GLU A 167 17.42 5.52 7.17
C GLU A 167 18.19 6.52 6.31
N GLU A 168 18.79 6.02 5.23
CA GLU A 168 19.50 6.84 4.25
C GLU A 168 18.57 7.84 3.57
N ALA A 169 17.39 7.41 3.13
CA ALA A 169 16.39 8.31 2.52
C ALA A 169 15.95 9.44 3.46
N CYS A 170 15.90 9.18 4.77
CA CYS A 170 15.60 10.16 5.81
C CYS A 170 16.84 10.94 6.30
N GLY A 171 18.01 10.75 5.68
CA GLY A 171 19.26 11.43 6.07
C GLY A 171 19.82 11.00 7.42
N ARG A 172 19.38 9.84 7.96
CA ARG A 172 19.98 9.25 9.15
C ARG A 172 21.32 8.64 8.76
N LYS A 173 22.39 9.18 9.33
CA LYS A 173 23.71 8.54 9.26
C LYS A 173 23.63 7.25 10.07
N THR A 174 23.86 6.10 9.43
CA THR A 174 24.12 4.85 10.13
C THR A 174 25.31 5.13 11.06
N PRO A 175 25.21 4.89 12.38
CA PRO A 175 26.37 5.01 13.24
C PRO A 175 27.39 3.99 12.75
N GLN A 176 28.46 4.49 12.12
CA GLN A 176 29.65 3.67 11.92
C GLN A 176 30.20 3.39 13.31
N CYS A 177 29.83 2.24 13.87
CA CYS A 177 30.58 1.64 14.97
C CYS A 177 31.96 1.31 14.41
N VAL A 178 32.86 2.29 14.43
CA VAL A 178 34.29 2.05 14.28
C VAL A 178 34.67 1.26 15.52
N ALA A 179 34.70 -0.07 15.39
CA ALA A 179 35.48 -0.87 16.30
C ALA A 179 36.93 -0.41 16.12
N LEU A 180 37.36 0.50 16.98
CA LEU A 180 38.78 0.70 17.23
C LEU A 180 39.27 -0.65 17.74
N GLY A 181 39.95 -1.37 16.87
CA GLY A 181 40.74 -2.52 17.27
C GLY A 181 41.73 -2.03 18.32
N ASP A 182 41.63 -2.61 19.51
CA ASP A 182 42.82 -2.93 20.27
C ASP A 182 42.50 -4.12 21.18
N ASP A 183 43.42 -5.08 21.10
CA ASP A 183 43.45 -6.31 21.85
C ASP A 183 43.33 -6.06 23.36
N ASN A 184 42.44 -6.79 24.04
CA ASN A 184 42.79 -7.53 25.25
C ASN A 184 41.67 -8.46 25.72
N VAL A 185 42.08 -9.71 25.93
CA VAL A 185 41.33 -10.87 26.42
C VAL A 185 40.96 -10.69 27.91
N ILE A 186 39.73 -11.08 28.29
CA ILE A 186 39.39 -12.11 29.30
C ILE A 186 37.85 -12.30 29.35
N SER A 187 37.42 -13.54 29.10
CA SER A 187 36.05 -14.11 29.08
C SER A 187 35.51 -14.45 30.50
N PRO A 188 34.43 -15.26 30.67
CA PRO A 188 33.05 -15.23 30.15
C PRO A 188 31.99 -15.31 31.30
N GLU A 189 30.71 -15.00 31.02
CA GLU A 189 29.51 -15.76 31.47
C GLU A 189 28.21 -14.93 31.34
N ARG A 190 27.35 -15.30 30.38
CA ARG A 190 25.98 -15.78 30.70
C ARG A 190 25.34 -16.41 29.47
N ILE A 191 25.18 -17.72 29.56
CA ILE A 191 24.37 -18.54 28.68
C ILE A 191 22.90 -18.24 28.97
N ILE A 192 22.12 -17.91 27.93
CA ILE A 192 20.67 -18.18 27.91
C ILE A 192 20.37 -18.96 26.63
N THR A 193 20.15 -20.25 26.82
CA THR A 193 19.66 -21.21 25.83
C THR A 193 18.13 -21.19 25.74
N GLY A 194 17.62 -21.44 24.52
CA GLY A 194 16.28 -21.97 24.26
C GLY A 194 15.60 -21.24 23.09
N SER A 195 15.07 -21.88 22.05
CA SER A 195 14.94 -23.29 21.70
C SER A 195 14.63 -23.37 20.20
N ASN A 196 15.27 -24.32 19.51
CA ASN A 196 14.87 -24.78 18.18
C ASN A 196 13.44 -25.35 18.20
N ASN A 197 12.73 -25.23 17.07
CA ASN A 197 11.82 -26.27 16.60
C ASN A 197 11.74 -26.24 15.07
N ASN A 198 12.37 -27.26 14.47
CA ASN A 198 12.17 -27.69 13.08
C ASN A 198 10.77 -28.29 12.93
N GLY A 199 10.10 -28.01 11.81
CA GLY A 199 8.78 -28.57 11.50
C GLY A 199 8.45 -28.57 10.00
N VAL A 200 9.10 -29.48 9.28
CA VAL A 200 8.60 -30.32 8.17
C VAL A 200 7.75 -29.70 7.03
N ILE A 201 8.29 -29.90 5.83
CA ILE A 201 7.73 -29.72 4.48
C ILE A 201 6.49 -30.59 4.24
N HIS A 202 5.44 -30.03 3.62
CA HIS A 202 4.51 -30.80 2.81
C HIS A 202 4.20 -30.08 1.48
N GLN A 203 4.69 -30.68 0.39
CA GLN A 203 4.23 -30.45 -0.98
C GLN A 203 2.87 -31.14 -1.18
N ILE A 204 1.92 -30.45 -1.79
CA ILE A 204 0.82 -31.08 -2.55
C ILE A 204 0.72 -30.37 -3.91
N THR A 205 0.71 -31.21 -4.93
CA THR A 205 0.61 -30.92 -6.35
C THR A 205 -0.80 -30.47 -6.77
N SER A 206 -0.85 -29.81 -7.93
CA SER A 206 -1.86 -30.00 -8.99
C SER A 206 -2.93 -28.92 -9.21
N MET A 207 -2.78 -28.32 -10.40
CA MET A 207 -3.80 -27.95 -11.39
C MET A 207 -4.52 -26.61 -11.32
N ALA A 208 -4.61 -26.04 -12.53
CA ALA A 208 -5.01 -24.71 -12.91
C ALA A 208 -6.37 -24.28 -12.33
N SER A 209 -6.46 -23.00 -11.99
CA SER A 209 -7.70 -22.20 -12.10
C SER A 209 -7.35 -20.73 -12.02
N PHE A 210 -7.97 -19.93 -12.90
CA PHE A 210 -8.01 -18.48 -12.82
C PHE A 210 -8.47 -18.05 -11.42
N ALA A 211 -7.76 -17.12 -10.79
CA ALA A 211 -8.14 -16.57 -9.49
C ALA A 211 -8.47 -15.08 -9.67
N ILE A 212 -9.76 -14.79 -9.76
CA ILE A 212 -10.31 -13.48 -9.38
C ILE A 212 -10.37 -13.52 -7.85
N VAL A 213 -9.72 -12.58 -7.16
CA VAL A 213 -9.92 -12.44 -5.71
C VAL A 213 -10.17 -10.98 -5.35
N MET A 214 -11.40 -10.79 -4.88
CA MET A 214 -12.00 -9.59 -4.35
C MET A 214 -12.10 -9.73 -2.82
N GLN A 215 -11.79 -8.63 -2.14
CA GLN A 215 -12.42 -8.12 -0.90
C GLN A 215 -11.92 -8.45 0.52
N LEU A 216 -11.94 -7.34 1.28
CA LEU A 216 -12.46 -7.12 2.64
C LEU A 216 -11.50 -7.33 3.80
N LEU A 217 -11.11 -6.22 4.45
CA LEU A 217 -10.80 -6.26 5.88
C LEU A 217 -11.73 -5.33 6.66
N VAL A 218 -12.48 -5.98 7.54
CA VAL A 218 -13.21 -5.44 8.69
C VAL A 218 -12.24 -4.65 9.57
N THR A 219 -12.53 -3.37 9.81
CA THR A 219 -11.90 -2.66 10.92
C THR A 219 -12.53 -3.16 12.22
N LEU A 220 -11.78 -3.98 12.97
CA LEU A 220 -11.98 -4.11 14.41
C LEU A 220 -11.57 -2.77 15.03
N SER A 221 -12.56 -1.95 15.34
CA SER A 221 -12.36 -0.80 16.22
C SER A 221 -12.11 -1.34 17.63
N PHE A 222 -10.88 -1.22 18.12
CA PHE A 222 -10.62 -1.24 19.56
C PHE A 222 -11.23 0.03 20.15
N ILE A 223 -12.16 -0.15 21.10
CA ILE A 223 -12.60 0.89 22.03
C ILE A 223 -12.33 0.32 23.44
N PRO A 224 -11.68 1.06 24.36
CA PRO A 224 -11.61 0.66 25.76
C PRO A 224 -13.00 0.57 26.43
#